data_AF-A0A7V9BNV4-F1
#
_entry.id   AF-A0A7V9BNV4-F1
#
_cell.length_a   1.000
_cell.length_b   1.000
_cell.length_c   1.000
_cell.angle_alpha   90.00
_cell.angle_beta   90.00
_cell.angle_gamma   90.00
#
_symmetry.space_group_name_H-M   'P 1'
#
loop_
_entity.id
_entity.type
_entity.pdbx_description
1 polymer ?
#
loop_
_entity_poly.entity_id
_entity_poly.type
_entity_poly.pdbx_seq_one_letter_code
_entity_poly.pdbx_strand_id
1 'polypeptide(L)'
;VVACDSIEGTGLDELRDRLGDVLAAGPANGSDYDRPRLWVDRSFTITGAGTVVTGGVGHGTFVAGDRVLAVGPGGSSAARVRGIQALGHRVDGAPAGTRAALNLAGIDRRAVRRGDAIVRPDEWHLTALAEASLIVLGSVDHDVTQRGAFLAYLGTGEHTVRLRLLGASSLAPGAAGTVRLTWYHALPLVPGDRYVLRETGRGEIVGGGELLELDPVRSRRTSRAARESQPSEAGRSLPPVPREHDWVRADELERRLGVPVEAVVDGWVVSAATLQSARDALVERIDQSRPIGLDVARLDERERAVLTLLERGQAAEIAAGYAVAPGWRDELARHPLVQLLEQHPFSPPAPATAELPPEVLRALVRRGYVIVKDGIYFAAMVRTSAAAILVELSRGRPEGFTLSEARQALGTTRKWAVPLLQLLDESGITVRHGDYRQVRPPRRGDGP
;
A
#
# COMPACT_ATOMS: atom_id res chain seq x y z
N VAL A 1 -16.74 16.67 -46.55
CA VAL A 1 -16.97 15.42 -47.30
C VAL A 1 -16.25 15.57 -48.62
N VAL A 2 -15.37 14.63 -48.99
CA VAL A 2 -14.64 14.65 -50.27
C VAL A 2 -15.21 13.53 -51.13
N ALA A 3 -15.70 13.84 -52.32
CA ALA A 3 -16.18 12.83 -53.27
C ALA A 3 -14.97 12.21 -53.98
N CYS A 4 -14.88 10.88 -54.00
CA CYS A 4 -13.73 10.17 -54.58
C CYS A 4 -14.19 9.01 -55.45
N ASP A 5 -13.42 8.73 -56.49
CA ASP A 5 -13.41 7.45 -57.21
C ASP A 5 -12.05 6.80 -57.00
N SER A 6 -12.01 5.64 -56.32
CA SER A 6 -10.76 4.96 -55.99
C SER A 6 -10.12 4.22 -57.17
N ILE A 7 -10.89 3.93 -58.23
CA ILE A 7 -10.41 3.24 -59.42
C ILE A 7 -9.84 4.26 -60.40
N GLU A 8 -10.58 5.34 -60.65
CA GLU A 8 -10.15 6.40 -61.56
C GLU A 8 -9.11 7.33 -60.92
N GLY A 9 -9.05 7.38 -59.59
CA GLY A 9 -8.15 8.26 -58.84
C GLY A 9 -8.69 9.68 -58.62
N THR A 10 -9.88 9.97 -59.14
CA THR A 10 -10.57 11.26 -59.00
C THR A 10 -10.80 11.59 -57.52
N GLY A 11 -10.41 12.79 -57.09
CA GLY A 11 -10.60 13.27 -55.71
C GLY A 11 -9.62 12.71 -54.67
N LEU A 12 -8.68 11.82 -55.04
CA LEU A 12 -7.74 11.23 -54.08
C LEU A 12 -6.70 12.23 -53.57
N ASP A 13 -6.27 13.20 -54.39
CA ASP A 13 -5.34 14.24 -53.93
C ASP A 13 -6.02 15.19 -52.94
N GLU A 14 -7.25 15.63 -53.25
CA GLU A 14 -8.07 16.42 -52.31
C GLU A 14 -8.31 15.65 -51.00
N LEU A 15 -8.57 14.34 -51.08
CA LEU A 15 -8.69 13.50 -49.90
C LEU A 15 -7.40 13.47 -49.06
N ARG A 16 -6.23 13.36 -49.69
CA ARG A 16 -4.93 13.36 -48.99
C ARG A 16 -4.68 14.68 -48.28
N ASP A 17 -4.91 15.79 -48.97
CA ASP A 17 -4.76 17.12 -48.40
C ASP A 17 -5.71 17.31 -47.22
N ARG A 18 -6.97 16.88 -47.36
CA ARG A 18 -7.95 16.99 -46.29
C ARG A 18 -7.66 16.09 -45.11
N LEU A 19 -7.07 14.92 -45.33
CA LEU A 19 -6.54 14.08 -44.25
C LEU A 19 -5.39 14.78 -43.53
N GLY A 20 -4.50 15.46 -44.27
CA GLY A 20 -3.44 16.30 -43.70
C GLY A 20 -3.99 17.37 -42.76
N ASP A 21 -5.01 18.12 -43.21
CA ASP A 21 -5.69 19.13 -42.38
C ASP A 21 -6.27 18.53 -41.09
N VAL A 22 -6.94 17.38 -41.20
CA VAL A 22 -7.56 16.70 -40.04
C VAL A 22 -6.51 16.23 -39.04
N LEU A 23 -5.37 15.71 -39.52
CA LEU A 23 -4.28 15.29 -38.65
C LEU A 23 -3.60 16.50 -37.98
N ALA A 24 -3.43 17.60 -38.69
CA ALA A 24 -2.85 18.84 -38.15
C ALA A 24 -3.78 19.52 -37.12
N ALA A 25 -5.09 19.44 -37.32
CA ALA A 25 -6.09 19.96 -36.38
C ALA A 25 -6.40 19.00 -35.21
N GLY A 26 -5.88 17.76 -35.27
CA GLY A 26 -6.14 16.73 -34.28
C GLY A 26 -5.67 17.15 -32.88
N PRO A 27 -6.40 16.78 -31.82
CA PRO A 27 -5.96 17.08 -30.46
C PRO A 27 -4.58 16.46 -30.23
N ALA A 28 -3.67 17.23 -29.61
CA ALA A 28 -2.41 16.70 -29.12
C ALA A 28 -2.70 15.41 -28.32
N ASN A 29 -1.92 14.35 -28.59
CA ASN A 29 -2.08 13.03 -27.99
C ASN A 29 -2.51 13.17 -26.52
N GLY A 30 -3.60 12.48 -26.15
CA GLY A 30 -4.09 12.47 -24.77
C GLY A 30 -2.95 12.19 -23.80
N SER A 31 -3.07 12.68 -22.56
CA SER A 31 -2.03 12.57 -21.52
C SER A 31 -1.29 11.24 -21.62
N ASP A 32 -0.04 11.31 -22.07
CA ASP A 32 0.81 10.15 -22.15
C ASP A 32 1.21 9.82 -20.71
N TYR A 33 0.46 8.92 -20.10
CA TYR A 33 0.91 8.29 -18.87
C TYR A 33 2.17 7.52 -19.28
N ASP A 34 3.33 7.79 -18.65
CA ASP A 34 4.62 7.14 -18.96
C ASP A 34 4.67 5.65 -18.54
N ARG A 35 3.55 4.96 -18.78
CA ARG A 35 3.26 3.56 -18.51
C ARG A 35 2.64 2.96 -19.77
N PRO A 36 3.25 1.95 -20.39
CA PRO A 36 2.81 1.48 -21.68
C PRO A 36 1.57 0.58 -21.57
N ARG A 37 0.58 0.79 -22.46
CA ARG A 37 -0.57 -0.11 -22.65
C ARG A 37 -0.91 -0.28 -24.12
N LEU A 38 -1.01 -1.53 -24.56
CA LEU A 38 -1.45 -1.92 -25.89
C LEU A 38 -2.67 -2.82 -25.80
N TRP A 39 -3.75 -2.47 -26.48
CA TRP A 39 -4.93 -3.33 -26.62
C TRP A 39 -4.75 -4.27 -27.80
N VAL A 40 -4.79 -5.58 -27.55
CA VAL A 40 -4.55 -6.61 -28.57
C VAL A 40 -5.73 -6.65 -29.55
N ASP A 41 -5.45 -6.39 -30.83
CA ASP A 41 -6.42 -6.54 -31.93
C ASP A 41 -6.34 -7.94 -32.58
N ARG A 42 -5.14 -8.53 -32.64
CA ARG A 42 -4.86 -9.86 -33.19
C ARG A 42 -3.72 -10.55 -32.44
N SER A 43 -3.78 -11.88 -32.36
CA SER A 43 -2.68 -12.72 -31.87
C SER A 43 -2.43 -13.88 -32.84
N PHE A 44 -1.17 -14.10 -33.21
CA PHE A 44 -0.74 -15.16 -34.12
C PHE A 44 0.66 -15.67 -33.75
N THR A 45 1.06 -16.81 -34.31
CA THR A 45 2.39 -17.40 -34.06
C THR A 45 3.17 -17.31 -35.36
N ILE A 46 4.43 -16.91 -35.27
CA ILE A 46 5.38 -16.96 -36.39
C ILE A 46 6.41 -18.04 -36.08
N THR A 47 6.62 -18.96 -37.02
CA THR A 47 7.63 -20.02 -36.92
C THR A 47 9.00 -19.42 -36.62
N GLY A 48 9.66 -19.92 -35.57
CA GLY A 48 10.97 -19.42 -35.12
C GLY A 48 10.94 -18.17 -34.24
N ALA A 49 9.92 -17.31 -34.32
CA ALA A 49 9.83 -16.09 -33.52
C ALA A 49 9.00 -16.27 -32.24
N GLY A 50 7.92 -17.07 -32.31
CA GLY A 50 7.00 -17.32 -31.20
C GLY A 50 5.66 -16.59 -31.35
N THR A 51 5.05 -16.25 -30.21
CA THR A 51 3.77 -15.56 -30.13
C THR A 51 3.94 -14.08 -30.49
N VAL A 52 3.18 -13.58 -31.45
CA VAL A 52 3.14 -12.17 -31.84
C VAL A 52 1.73 -11.63 -31.63
N VAL A 53 1.63 -10.47 -31.01
CA VAL A 53 0.37 -9.73 -30.85
C VAL A 53 0.45 -8.41 -31.59
N THR A 54 -0.64 -7.97 -32.19
CA THR A 54 -0.75 -6.62 -32.78
C THR A 54 -1.80 -5.80 -32.04
N GLY A 55 -1.62 -4.48 -32.02
CA GLY A 55 -2.54 -3.57 -31.37
C GLY A 55 -2.09 -2.11 -31.44
N GLY A 56 -2.98 -1.20 -31.05
CA GLY A 56 -2.64 0.20 -30.86
C GLY A 56 -2.05 0.43 -29.48
N VAL A 57 -0.91 1.11 -29.40
CA VAL A 57 -0.34 1.61 -28.15
C VAL A 57 -1.11 2.85 -27.73
N GLY A 58 -1.84 2.77 -26.62
CA GLY A 58 -2.68 3.87 -26.13
C GLY A 58 -1.93 4.85 -25.23
N HIS A 59 -0.98 4.34 -24.43
CA HIS A 59 -0.14 5.12 -23.51
C HIS A 59 1.26 4.53 -23.48
N GLY A 60 2.20 5.33 -23.00
CA GLY A 60 3.61 5.03 -22.78
C GLY A 60 4.35 4.57 -24.02
N THR A 61 5.55 4.05 -23.79
CA THR A 61 6.39 3.47 -24.83
C THR A 61 6.78 2.05 -24.45
N PHE A 62 6.54 1.10 -25.35
CA PHE A 62 7.13 -0.23 -25.26
C PHE A 62 8.53 -0.22 -25.89
N VAL A 63 9.49 -0.89 -25.26
CA VAL A 63 10.82 -1.12 -25.82
C VAL A 63 11.17 -2.60 -25.87
N ALA A 64 12.04 -2.98 -26.80
CA ALA A 64 12.52 -4.35 -26.87
C ALA A 64 13.26 -4.74 -25.57
N GLY A 65 12.92 -5.90 -25.01
CA GLY A 65 13.46 -6.39 -23.75
C GLY A 65 12.52 -6.21 -22.55
N ASP A 66 11.47 -5.39 -22.67
CA ASP A 66 10.49 -5.14 -21.61
C ASP A 66 9.89 -6.42 -21.05
N ARG A 67 9.75 -6.47 -19.72
CA ARG A 67 8.86 -7.42 -19.05
C ARG A 67 7.45 -6.86 -19.11
N VAL A 68 6.49 -7.68 -19.53
CA VAL A 68 5.09 -7.28 -19.73
C VAL A 68 4.14 -8.31 -19.13
N LEU A 69 2.93 -7.90 -18.83
CA LEU A 69 1.80 -8.76 -18.50
C LEU A 69 0.76 -8.64 -19.61
N ALA A 70 0.30 -9.80 -20.11
CA ALA A 70 -0.95 -9.88 -20.85
C ALA A 70 -2.10 -10.04 -19.84
N VAL A 71 -3.00 -9.07 -19.80
CA VAL A 71 -4.12 -9.00 -18.86
C VAL A 71 -5.43 -9.09 -19.64
N GLY A 72 -6.29 -10.01 -19.25
CA GLY A 72 -7.62 -10.14 -19.84
C GLY A 72 -8.50 -11.13 -19.08
N PRO A 73 -9.60 -11.57 -19.71
CA PRO A 73 -10.54 -12.52 -19.10
C PRO A 73 -9.91 -13.84 -18.63
N GLY A 74 -8.84 -14.29 -19.30
CA GLY A 74 -8.10 -15.50 -18.93
C GLY A 74 -7.19 -15.35 -17.70
N GLY A 75 -7.14 -14.17 -17.07
CA GLY A 75 -6.20 -13.83 -16.01
C GLY A 75 -5.02 -13.00 -16.51
N SER A 76 -3.92 -13.02 -15.76
CA SER A 76 -2.68 -12.32 -16.12
C SER A 76 -1.59 -13.33 -16.44
N SER A 77 -0.89 -13.14 -17.56
CA SER A 77 0.22 -13.98 -18.00
C SER A 77 1.46 -13.13 -18.27
N ALA A 78 2.57 -13.47 -17.60
CA ALA A 78 3.83 -12.76 -17.79
C ALA A 78 4.48 -13.13 -19.13
N ALA A 79 5.09 -12.13 -19.77
CA ALA A 79 5.85 -12.30 -21.00
C ALA A 79 7.01 -11.31 -21.07
N ARG A 80 7.85 -11.46 -22.09
CA ARG A 80 8.92 -10.51 -22.41
C ARG A 80 8.86 -10.09 -23.88
N VAL A 81 9.00 -8.81 -24.16
CA VAL A 81 9.06 -8.29 -25.54
C VAL A 81 10.43 -8.64 -26.13
N ARG A 82 10.47 -9.53 -27.12
CA ARG A 82 11.70 -9.89 -27.86
C ARG A 82 12.04 -8.89 -28.96
N GLY A 83 11.03 -8.29 -29.55
CA GLY A 83 11.17 -7.36 -30.64
C GLY A 83 9.85 -6.70 -30.97
N ILE A 84 9.95 -5.54 -31.60
CA ILE A 84 8.83 -4.68 -31.94
C ILE A 84 8.89 -4.41 -33.44
N GLN A 85 7.73 -4.45 -34.10
CA GLN A 85 7.59 -3.96 -35.47
C GLN A 85 6.46 -2.94 -35.55
N ALA A 86 6.64 -1.91 -36.38
CA ALA A 86 5.61 -0.95 -36.74
C ALA A 86 5.64 -0.77 -38.26
N LEU A 87 4.46 -0.73 -38.89
CA LEU A 87 4.33 -0.59 -40.35
C LEU A 87 5.18 -1.60 -41.16
N GLY A 88 5.36 -2.83 -40.65
CA GLY A 88 6.14 -3.88 -41.31
C GLY A 88 7.66 -3.80 -41.12
N HIS A 89 8.16 -2.79 -40.40
CA HIS A 89 9.60 -2.61 -40.14
C HIS A 89 9.93 -2.85 -38.67
N ARG A 90 11.14 -3.34 -38.39
CA ARG A 90 11.65 -3.47 -37.02
C ARG A 90 11.95 -2.09 -36.45
N VAL A 91 11.53 -1.85 -35.21
CA VAL A 91 11.75 -0.61 -34.47
C VAL A 91 12.25 -0.92 -33.06
N ASP A 92 12.96 0.02 -32.45
CA ASP A 92 13.51 -0.13 -31.09
C ASP A 92 12.46 0.15 -30.00
N GLY A 93 11.46 0.97 -30.32
CA GLY A 93 10.34 1.28 -29.43
C GLY A 93 9.05 1.60 -30.17
N ALA A 94 7.94 1.50 -29.46
CA ALA A 94 6.61 1.86 -29.94
C ALA A 94 5.92 2.80 -28.93
N PRO A 95 5.96 4.12 -29.16
CA PRO A 95 5.26 5.10 -28.33
C PRO A 95 3.75 5.10 -28.56
N ALA A 96 3.01 5.78 -27.69
CA ALA A 96 1.58 6.02 -27.83
C ALA A 96 1.22 6.56 -29.22
N GLY A 97 0.09 6.08 -29.77
CA GLY A 97 -0.34 6.35 -31.15
C GLY A 97 0.23 5.37 -32.19
N THR A 98 1.21 4.53 -31.82
CA THR A 98 1.78 3.53 -32.74
C THR A 98 0.91 2.28 -32.80
N ARG A 99 0.59 1.80 -34.01
CA ARG A 99 0.14 0.41 -34.19
C ARG A 99 1.34 -0.52 -34.27
N ALA A 100 1.57 -1.28 -33.20
CA ALA A 100 2.74 -2.11 -33.02
C ALA A 100 2.41 -3.61 -33.11
N ALA A 101 3.40 -4.39 -33.55
CA ALA A 101 3.46 -5.83 -33.39
C ALA A 101 4.53 -6.16 -32.34
N LEU A 102 4.12 -6.78 -31.24
CA LEU A 102 5.02 -7.20 -30.16
C LEU A 102 5.27 -8.70 -30.28
N ASN A 103 6.53 -9.09 -30.42
CA ASN A 103 6.94 -10.49 -30.30
C ASN A 103 7.13 -10.83 -28.82
N LEU A 104 6.30 -11.72 -28.28
CA LEU A 104 6.24 -12.06 -26.86
C LEU A 104 6.88 -13.43 -26.59
N ALA A 105 7.84 -13.44 -25.66
CA ALA A 105 8.45 -14.65 -25.11
C ALA A 105 7.77 -15.11 -23.82
N GLY A 106 7.76 -16.42 -23.59
CA GLY A 106 7.27 -16.99 -22.33
C GLY A 106 5.75 -17.14 -22.26
N ILE A 107 5.03 -16.84 -23.33
CA ILE A 107 3.58 -16.91 -23.38
C ILE A 107 3.09 -17.71 -24.60
N ASP A 108 2.17 -18.65 -24.34
CA ASP A 108 1.49 -19.38 -25.40
C ASP A 108 0.45 -18.48 -26.08
N ARG A 109 0.28 -18.62 -27.40
CA ARG A 109 -0.70 -17.83 -28.13
C ARG A 109 -2.13 -18.00 -27.61
N ARG A 110 -2.52 -19.18 -27.11
CA ARG A 110 -3.87 -19.42 -26.59
C ARG A 110 -4.18 -18.62 -25.33
N ALA A 111 -3.14 -18.17 -24.63
CA ALA A 111 -3.22 -17.34 -23.43
C ALA A 111 -3.37 -15.84 -23.74
N VAL A 112 -3.25 -15.40 -25.00
CA VAL A 112 -3.46 -14.00 -25.40
C VAL A 112 -4.39 -13.89 -26.58
N ARG A 113 -5.46 -13.10 -26.43
CA ARG A 113 -6.54 -12.96 -27.41
C ARG A 113 -6.86 -11.49 -27.65
N ARG A 114 -7.70 -11.25 -28.66
CA ARG A 114 -8.29 -9.94 -28.89
C ARG A 114 -9.06 -9.50 -27.64
N GLY A 115 -8.87 -8.25 -27.25
CA GLY A 115 -9.47 -7.67 -26.05
C GLY A 115 -8.57 -7.73 -24.81
N ASP A 116 -7.48 -8.51 -24.85
CA ASP A 116 -6.47 -8.46 -23.80
C ASP A 116 -5.64 -7.18 -23.93
N ALA A 117 -5.13 -6.69 -22.81
CA ALA A 117 -4.18 -5.60 -22.75
C ALA A 117 -2.77 -6.14 -22.47
N ILE A 118 -1.77 -5.65 -23.19
CA ILE A 118 -0.37 -5.79 -22.81
C ILE A 118 0.00 -4.55 -22.03
N VAL A 119 0.55 -4.73 -20.83
CA VAL A 119 0.97 -3.65 -19.92
C VAL A 119 2.30 -3.98 -19.26
N ARG A 120 3.00 -2.98 -18.70
CA ARG A 120 4.14 -3.25 -17.82
C ARG A 120 3.64 -3.74 -16.45
N PRO A 121 4.28 -4.75 -15.82
CA PRO A 121 3.92 -5.20 -14.48
C PRO A 121 3.96 -4.06 -13.48
N ASP A 122 3.10 -4.12 -12.47
CA ASP A 122 3.09 -3.23 -11.30
C ASP A 122 2.87 -1.72 -11.57
N GLU A 123 2.62 -1.31 -12.81
CA GLU A 123 2.32 0.10 -13.18
C GLU A 123 0.83 0.38 -13.38
N TRP A 124 0.00 -0.67 -13.40
CA TRP A 124 -1.42 -0.59 -13.73
C TRP A 124 -2.28 -1.13 -12.61
N HIS A 125 -3.28 -0.34 -12.21
CA HIS A 125 -4.35 -0.82 -11.35
C HIS A 125 -5.35 -1.63 -12.18
N LEU A 126 -5.67 -2.84 -11.72
CA LEU A 126 -6.67 -3.68 -12.36
C LEU A 126 -8.03 -3.47 -11.68
N THR A 127 -9.02 -3.04 -12.46
CA THR A 127 -10.35 -2.72 -11.94
C THR A 127 -11.44 -3.50 -12.65
N ALA A 128 -12.49 -3.85 -11.92
CA ALA A 128 -13.72 -4.46 -12.43
C ALA A 128 -14.95 -3.54 -12.23
N LEU A 129 -14.72 -2.31 -11.78
CA LEU A 129 -15.75 -1.40 -11.32
C LEU A 129 -15.34 0.05 -11.58
N ALA A 130 -16.19 0.79 -12.28
CA ALA A 130 -15.98 2.22 -12.48
C ALA A 130 -17.29 3.02 -12.38
N GLU A 131 -17.19 4.27 -11.96
CA GLU A 131 -18.18 5.30 -12.30
C GLU A 131 -17.78 5.94 -13.63
N ALA A 132 -18.76 6.21 -14.48
CA ALA A 132 -18.54 6.70 -15.83
C ALA A 132 -19.64 7.69 -16.24
N SER A 133 -19.33 8.57 -17.19
CA SER A 133 -20.35 9.33 -17.90
C SER A 133 -21.04 8.44 -18.93
N LEU A 134 -22.33 8.66 -19.19
CA LEU A 134 -23.07 8.02 -20.26
C LEU A 134 -23.84 9.09 -21.03
N ILE A 135 -23.59 9.17 -22.34
CA ILE A 135 -24.40 9.93 -23.29
C ILE A 135 -25.21 8.91 -24.09
N VAL A 136 -26.53 9.00 -23.97
CA VAL A 136 -27.46 8.15 -24.73
C VAL A 136 -27.61 8.71 -26.14
N LEU A 137 -27.53 7.86 -27.16
CA LEU A 137 -27.74 8.29 -28.54
C LEU A 137 -29.18 8.78 -28.73
N GLY A 138 -29.36 9.91 -29.43
CA GLY A 138 -30.68 10.42 -29.78
C GLY A 138 -31.46 9.54 -30.77
N SER A 139 -30.78 8.58 -31.42
CA SER A 139 -31.38 7.63 -32.35
C SER A 139 -32.07 6.44 -31.69
N VAL A 140 -31.89 6.28 -30.37
CA VAL A 140 -32.56 5.22 -29.59
C VAL A 140 -34.03 5.60 -29.38
N ASP A 141 -34.94 4.63 -29.50
CA ASP A 141 -36.39 4.86 -29.44
C ASP A 141 -37.01 4.63 -28.04
N HIS A 142 -36.17 4.40 -27.03
CA HIS A 142 -36.59 4.07 -25.67
C HIS A 142 -35.65 4.63 -24.61
N ASP A 143 -36.16 4.68 -23.38
CA ASP A 143 -35.39 5.05 -22.21
C ASP A 143 -34.38 3.97 -21.82
N VAL A 144 -33.13 4.36 -21.61
CA VAL A 144 -32.09 3.48 -21.07
C VAL A 144 -32.31 3.31 -19.57
N THR A 145 -32.48 2.07 -19.12
CA THR A 145 -32.68 1.71 -17.72
C THR A 145 -31.64 0.70 -17.24
N GLN A 146 -31.56 0.49 -15.93
CA GLN A 146 -30.66 -0.52 -15.34
C GLN A 146 -31.10 -1.99 -15.51
N ARG A 147 -32.29 -2.26 -16.10
CA ARG A 147 -32.85 -3.63 -16.20
C ARG A 147 -32.39 -4.41 -17.44
N GLY A 148 -31.65 -3.79 -18.35
CA GLY A 148 -31.14 -4.41 -19.57
C GLY A 148 -29.91 -5.29 -19.36
N ALA A 149 -29.61 -6.09 -20.39
CA ALA A 149 -28.34 -6.80 -20.52
C ALA A 149 -27.40 -5.96 -21.41
N PHE A 150 -26.27 -5.54 -20.85
CA PHE A 150 -25.38 -4.60 -21.50
C PHE A 150 -24.00 -5.19 -21.77
N LEU A 151 -23.43 -4.78 -22.88
CA LEU A 151 -22.02 -4.97 -23.22
C LEU A 151 -21.35 -3.60 -23.26
N ALA A 152 -20.20 -3.48 -22.61
CA ALA A 152 -19.29 -2.37 -22.83
C ALA A 152 -18.13 -2.82 -23.72
N TYR A 153 -17.87 -2.06 -24.77
CA TYR A 153 -16.65 -2.16 -25.55
C TYR A 153 -15.58 -1.30 -24.87
N LEU A 154 -14.58 -1.95 -24.29
CA LEU A 154 -13.44 -1.34 -23.61
C LEU A 154 -12.16 -1.78 -24.33
N GLY A 155 -11.38 -0.82 -24.81
CA GLY A 155 -10.24 -1.13 -25.67
C GLY A 155 -10.68 -1.88 -26.94
N THR A 156 -10.08 -3.05 -27.20
CA THR A 156 -10.46 -3.94 -28.31
C THR A 156 -11.41 -5.08 -27.88
N GLY A 157 -11.80 -5.11 -26.60
CA GLY A 157 -12.55 -6.17 -25.96
C GLY A 157 -14.05 -5.86 -25.84
N GLU A 158 -14.82 -6.92 -25.66
CA GLU A 158 -16.26 -6.87 -25.40
C GLU A 158 -16.52 -7.48 -24.02
N HIS A 159 -17.16 -6.71 -23.14
CA HIS A 159 -17.34 -7.09 -21.74
C HIS A 159 -18.81 -6.99 -21.34
N THR A 160 -19.36 -8.08 -20.79
CA THR A 160 -20.66 -8.02 -20.12
C THR A 160 -20.57 -7.13 -18.90
N VAL A 161 -21.45 -6.12 -18.85
CA VAL A 161 -21.48 -5.14 -17.79
C VAL A 161 -22.84 -5.08 -17.11
N ARG A 162 -22.82 -4.93 -15.79
CA ARG A 162 -23.98 -4.50 -15.02
C ARG A 162 -23.98 -2.97 -14.98
N LEU A 163 -25.05 -2.38 -15.50
CA LEU A 163 -25.29 -0.95 -15.47
C LEU A 163 -26.08 -0.56 -14.22
N ARG A 164 -25.67 0.49 -13.53
CA ARG A 164 -26.47 1.16 -12.49
C ARG A 164 -26.46 2.66 -12.72
N LEU A 165 -27.63 3.27 -12.87
CA LEU A 165 -27.78 4.71 -12.98
C LEU A 165 -27.55 5.39 -11.62
N LEU A 166 -26.87 6.53 -11.61
CA LEU A 166 -26.58 7.32 -10.41
C LEU A 166 -27.41 8.59 -10.42
N GLY A 167 -28.42 8.67 -9.54
CA GLY A 167 -29.26 9.86 -9.40
C GLY A 167 -30.49 9.92 -10.28
N ALA A 168 -30.64 9.01 -11.25
CA ALA A 168 -31.83 8.88 -12.09
C ALA A 168 -32.30 7.42 -12.16
N SER A 169 -33.57 7.20 -12.49
CA SER A 169 -34.16 5.87 -12.72
C SER A 169 -34.09 5.40 -14.17
N SER A 170 -34.06 6.35 -15.12
CA SER A 170 -33.89 6.15 -16.56
C SER A 170 -33.18 7.35 -17.18
N LEU A 171 -32.64 7.17 -18.40
CA LEU A 171 -32.14 8.26 -19.24
C LEU A 171 -32.87 8.22 -20.59
N ALA A 172 -33.45 9.35 -20.97
CA ALA A 172 -34.10 9.51 -22.27
C ALA A 172 -33.08 9.55 -23.42
N PRO A 173 -33.50 9.28 -24.67
CA PRO A 173 -32.66 9.48 -25.85
C PRO A 173 -32.04 10.88 -25.89
N GLY A 174 -30.74 10.97 -26.17
CA GLY A 174 -29.99 12.23 -26.19
C GLY A 174 -29.61 12.79 -24.80
N ALA A 175 -30.08 12.19 -23.71
CA ALA A 175 -29.73 12.63 -22.37
C ALA A 175 -28.32 12.16 -21.96
N ALA A 176 -27.71 12.91 -21.06
CA ALA A 176 -26.47 12.55 -20.39
C ALA A 176 -26.73 12.21 -18.91
N GLY A 177 -25.96 11.28 -18.37
CA GLY A 177 -26.03 10.92 -16.96
C GLY A 177 -24.76 10.25 -16.45
N THR A 178 -24.72 9.96 -15.16
CA THR A 178 -23.62 9.22 -14.54
C THR A 178 -24.07 7.81 -14.24
N VAL A 179 -23.22 6.84 -14.56
CA VAL A 179 -23.48 5.42 -14.38
C VAL A 179 -22.37 4.78 -13.57
N ARG A 180 -22.68 3.64 -12.96
CA ARG A 180 -21.69 2.73 -12.42
C ARG A 180 -21.73 1.45 -13.24
N LEU A 181 -20.59 1.10 -13.80
CA LEU A 181 -20.38 -0.10 -14.60
C LEU A 181 -19.61 -1.12 -13.77
N THR A 182 -20.07 -2.36 -13.79
CA THR A 182 -19.36 -3.48 -13.16
C THR A 182 -19.24 -4.60 -14.17
N TRP A 183 -18.03 -5.10 -14.38
CA TRP A 183 -17.75 -6.22 -15.27
C TRP A 183 -17.06 -7.35 -14.50
N TYR A 184 -16.85 -8.50 -15.14
CA TYR A 184 -16.43 -9.70 -14.42
C TYR A 184 -14.90 -9.81 -14.25
N HIS A 185 -14.12 -9.44 -15.27
CA HIS A 185 -12.68 -9.61 -15.27
C HIS A 185 -11.96 -8.27 -15.15
N ALA A 186 -11.07 -8.14 -14.17
CA ALA A 186 -10.38 -6.87 -13.95
C ALA A 186 -9.50 -6.46 -15.16
N LEU A 187 -9.55 -5.19 -15.54
CA LEU A 187 -8.87 -4.62 -16.70
C LEU A 187 -7.95 -3.46 -16.26
N PRO A 188 -6.83 -3.23 -16.97
CA PRO A 188 -5.93 -2.10 -16.70
C PRO A 188 -6.50 -0.82 -17.33
N LEU A 189 -7.48 -0.21 -16.65
CA LEU A 189 -8.18 0.99 -17.10
C LEU A 189 -7.76 2.22 -16.30
N VAL A 190 -8.04 3.40 -16.84
CA VAL A 190 -7.68 4.71 -16.26
C VAL A 190 -8.84 5.70 -16.44
N PRO A 191 -8.97 6.71 -15.57
CA PRO A 191 -9.88 7.82 -15.82
C PRO A 191 -9.61 8.46 -17.20
N GLY A 192 -10.69 8.77 -17.92
CA GLY A 192 -10.66 9.25 -19.30
C GLY A 192 -10.73 8.14 -20.36
N ASP A 193 -10.60 6.86 -19.98
CA ASP A 193 -10.84 5.76 -20.92
C ASP A 193 -12.27 5.82 -21.45
N ARG A 194 -12.40 5.71 -22.77
CA ARG A 194 -13.71 5.71 -23.45
C ARG A 194 -14.27 4.31 -23.56
N TYR A 195 -15.59 4.23 -23.51
CA TYR A 195 -16.33 3.00 -23.76
C TYR A 195 -17.55 3.24 -24.64
N VAL A 196 -17.95 2.21 -25.35
CA VAL A 196 -19.22 2.16 -26.09
C VAL A 196 -20.14 1.16 -25.40
N LEU A 197 -21.39 1.53 -25.18
CA LEU A 197 -22.40 0.71 -24.52
C LEU A 197 -23.40 0.17 -25.53
N ARG A 198 -23.61 -1.14 -25.50
CA ARG A 198 -24.57 -1.86 -26.34
C ARG A 198 -25.56 -2.61 -25.48
N GLU A 199 -26.84 -2.55 -25.82
CA GLU A 199 -27.87 -3.41 -25.22
C GLU A 199 -28.02 -4.68 -26.06
N THR A 200 -27.78 -5.85 -25.46
CA THR A 200 -27.82 -7.13 -26.20
C THR A 200 -29.23 -7.56 -26.52
N GLY A 201 -30.19 -7.30 -25.62
CA GLY A 201 -31.59 -7.68 -25.81
C GLY A 201 -32.22 -7.02 -27.04
N ARG A 202 -31.78 -5.81 -27.39
CA ARG A 202 -32.24 -5.05 -28.56
C ARG A 202 -31.26 -5.04 -29.73
N GLY A 203 -30.03 -5.50 -29.49
CA GLY A 203 -29.01 -5.63 -30.50
C GLY A 203 -28.42 -4.30 -30.98
N GLU A 204 -28.56 -3.21 -30.22
CA GLU A 204 -28.20 -1.85 -30.64
C GLU A 204 -27.21 -1.16 -29.70
N ILE A 205 -26.47 -0.19 -30.24
CA ILE A 205 -25.60 0.69 -29.45
C ILE A 205 -26.49 1.75 -28.82
N VAL A 206 -26.51 1.80 -27.49
CA VAL A 206 -27.34 2.76 -26.76
C VAL A 206 -26.62 4.08 -26.50
N GLY A 207 -25.28 4.06 -26.49
CA GLY A 207 -24.50 5.23 -26.11
C GLY A 207 -23.04 4.92 -25.85
N GLY A 208 -22.38 5.84 -25.18
CA GLY A 208 -21.01 5.70 -24.73
C GLY A 208 -20.62 6.83 -23.79
N GLY A 209 -19.40 6.78 -23.30
CA GLY A 209 -18.87 7.84 -22.45
C GLY A 209 -17.46 7.54 -21.97
N GLU A 210 -17.08 8.19 -20.88
CA GLU A 210 -15.72 8.16 -20.34
C GLU A 210 -15.75 7.67 -18.88
N LEU A 211 -14.76 6.87 -18.51
CA LEU A 211 -14.57 6.44 -17.13
C LEU A 211 -14.10 7.63 -16.29
N LEU A 212 -14.73 7.85 -15.14
CA LEU A 212 -14.49 9.01 -14.28
C LEU A 212 -13.73 8.61 -13.01
N GLU A 213 -14.16 7.54 -12.34
CA GLU A 213 -13.56 7.06 -11.09
C GLU A 213 -13.50 5.52 -11.09
N LEU A 214 -12.35 4.96 -10.71
CA LEU A 214 -12.12 3.51 -10.64
C LEU A 214 -12.22 3.03 -9.19
N ASP A 215 -12.87 1.89 -8.97
CA ASP A 215 -13.14 1.29 -7.65
C ASP A 215 -13.67 2.27 -6.58
N PRO A 216 -14.77 2.99 -6.87
CA PRO A 216 -15.37 3.95 -5.94
C PRO A 216 -15.80 3.28 -4.62
N VAL A 217 -15.20 3.69 -3.51
CA VAL A 217 -15.53 3.18 -2.16
C VAL A 217 -16.97 3.58 -1.79
N ARG A 218 -17.76 2.63 -1.28
CA ARG A 218 -19.14 2.88 -0.83
C ARG A 218 -19.14 3.61 0.51
N SER A 219 -19.07 4.94 0.54
CA SER A 219 -19.53 5.67 1.73
C SER A 219 -21.06 5.77 1.72
N ARG A 220 -21.70 5.13 2.68
CA ARG A 220 -23.17 5.13 2.87
C ARG A 220 -23.75 6.53 3.24
N ARG A 221 -22.95 7.59 3.34
CA ARG A 221 -23.39 8.89 3.91
C ARG A 221 -23.19 10.15 3.07
N THR A 222 -22.45 10.14 1.95
CA THR A 222 -22.10 11.38 1.24
C THR A 222 -22.40 11.36 -0.25
N SER A 223 -23.47 10.68 -0.67
CA SER A 223 -23.88 10.64 -2.07
C SER A 223 -24.49 11.94 -2.62
N ARG A 224 -24.48 13.06 -1.87
CA ARG A 224 -25.11 14.33 -2.29
C ARG A 224 -24.14 15.52 -2.43
N ALA A 225 -23.06 15.60 -1.64
CA ALA A 225 -22.17 16.77 -1.63
C ALA A 225 -21.09 16.76 -2.73
N ALA A 226 -20.63 15.59 -3.19
CA ALA A 226 -19.64 15.50 -4.27
C ALA A 226 -20.23 15.69 -5.69
N ARG A 227 -21.52 16.02 -5.80
CA ARG A 227 -22.24 16.12 -7.09
C ARG A 227 -22.20 17.51 -7.73
N GLU A 228 -21.55 18.49 -7.09
CA GLU A 228 -21.50 19.88 -7.53
C GLU A 228 -20.19 20.28 -8.23
N SER A 229 -19.39 19.32 -8.69
CA SER A 229 -18.32 19.60 -9.65
C SER A 229 -18.92 19.77 -11.04
N GLN A 230 -19.21 21.01 -11.42
CA GLN A 230 -19.59 21.40 -12.77
C GLN A 230 -18.53 20.90 -13.79
N PRO A 231 -18.92 20.56 -15.02
CA PRO A 231 -17.95 20.33 -16.08
C PRO A 231 -17.16 21.63 -16.31
N SER A 232 -15.83 21.59 -16.17
CA SER A 232 -14.99 22.71 -16.62
C SER A 232 -15.03 22.76 -18.15
N GLU A 233 -15.05 23.97 -18.71
CA GLU A 233 -15.07 24.25 -20.16
C GLU A 233 -13.84 23.70 -20.93
N ALA A 234 -12.92 23.00 -20.26
CA ALA A 234 -11.73 22.39 -20.85
C ALA A 234 -11.79 20.85 -20.99
N GLY A 235 -12.93 20.20 -20.72
CA GLY A 235 -13.13 18.78 -21.06
C GLY A 235 -12.20 17.78 -20.36
N ARG A 236 -11.55 18.17 -19.26
CA ARG A 236 -10.73 17.27 -18.43
C ARG A 236 -11.18 17.38 -16.98
N SER A 237 -11.86 16.35 -16.50
CA SER A 237 -12.13 16.17 -15.07
C SER A 237 -10.81 15.80 -14.40
N LEU A 238 -10.34 16.63 -13.47
CA LEU A 238 -9.25 16.22 -12.57
C LEU A 238 -9.69 14.93 -11.86
N PRO A 239 -8.80 13.94 -11.69
CA PRO A 239 -9.15 12.73 -10.98
C PRO A 239 -9.57 13.06 -9.53
N PRO A 240 -10.63 12.43 -9.01
CA PRO A 240 -11.15 12.74 -7.69
C PRO A 240 -10.11 12.44 -6.61
N VAL A 241 -9.82 13.46 -5.80
CA VAL A 241 -9.04 13.38 -4.55
C VAL A 241 -9.65 12.31 -3.64
N PRO A 242 -8.85 11.56 -2.85
CA PRO A 242 -9.40 10.64 -1.85
C PRO A 242 -10.46 11.34 -1.01
N ARG A 243 -11.62 10.67 -0.88
CA ARG A 243 -12.78 11.24 -0.19
C ARG A 243 -12.43 11.52 1.26
N GLU A 244 -13.24 12.36 1.90
CA GLU A 244 -12.98 13.04 3.18
C GLU A 244 -12.49 12.12 4.33
N HIS A 245 -12.64 10.78 4.24
CA HIS A 245 -12.25 9.79 5.27
C HIS A 245 -11.35 8.63 4.80
N ASP A 246 -10.86 8.64 3.56
CA ASP A 246 -10.09 7.51 3.03
C ASP A 246 -8.57 7.72 3.22
N TRP A 247 -7.89 6.66 3.68
CA TRP A 247 -6.44 6.52 3.63
C TRP A 247 -6.11 5.63 2.45
N VAL A 248 -5.44 6.19 1.44
CA VAL A 248 -5.04 5.45 0.23
C VAL A 248 -3.53 5.53 0.08
N ARG A 249 -2.89 4.43 -0.29
CA ARG A 249 -1.46 4.44 -0.58
C ARG A 249 -1.18 5.28 -1.83
N ALA A 250 -0.16 6.14 -1.79
CA ALA A 250 0.17 7.04 -2.89
C ALA A 250 0.48 6.30 -4.18
N ASP A 251 1.23 5.19 -4.08
CA ASP A 251 1.55 4.32 -5.22
C ASP A 251 0.30 3.61 -5.78
N GLU A 252 -0.65 3.24 -4.92
CA GLU A 252 -1.94 2.69 -5.36
C GLU A 252 -2.78 3.75 -6.08
N LEU A 253 -2.82 4.98 -5.55
CA LEU A 253 -3.57 6.07 -6.16
C LEU A 253 -2.94 6.49 -7.49
N GLU A 254 -1.61 6.56 -7.57
CA GLU A 254 -0.88 6.77 -8.82
C GLU A 254 -1.20 5.70 -9.86
N ARG A 255 -1.22 4.41 -9.48
CA ARG A 255 -1.64 3.34 -10.40
C ARG A 255 -3.10 3.49 -10.86
N ARG A 256 -4.01 3.99 -10.01
CA ARG A 256 -5.42 4.23 -10.38
C ARG A 256 -5.58 5.43 -11.31
N LEU A 257 -4.89 6.53 -11.03
CA LEU A 257 -5.06 7.80 -11.74
C LEU A 257 -4.17 7.93 -12.97
N GLY A 258 -3.00 7.29 -12.95
CA GLY A 258 -1.97 7.39 -13.97
C GLY A 258 -1.05 8.58 -13.89
N VAL A 259 -1.24 9.43 -12.90
CA VAL A 259 -0.43 10.61 -12.66
C VAL A 259 0.34 10.44 -11.35
N PRO A 260 1.56 10.97 -11.24
CA PRO A 260 2.31 10.96 -9.99
C PRO A 260 1.49 11.56 -8.85
N VAL A 261 1.50 10.89 -7.70
CA VAL A 261 0.77 11.34 -6.50
C VAL A 261 1.74 11.50 -5.35
N GLU A 262 1.83 12.72 -4.81
CA GLU A 262 2.64 12.98 -3.62
C GLU A 262 1.92 12.48 -2.36
N ALA A 263 2.65 11.74 -1.52
CA ALA A 263 2.13 11.28 -0.24
C ALA A 263 2.07 12.43 0.77
N VAL A 264 0.97 12.49 1.52
CA VAL A 264 0.80 13.42 2.63
C VAL A 264 1.61 12.96 3.85
N VAL A 265 1.62 11.66 4.13
CA VAL A 265 2.35 11.09 5.28
C VAL A 265 2.74 9.64 5.04
N ASP A 266 4.04 9.33 5.14
CA ASP A 266 4.59 7.96 5.11
C ASP A 266 4.02 7.07 3.99
N GLY A 267 3.89 7.63 2.77
CA GLY A 267 3.33 6.95 1.60
C GLY A 267 1.80 6.90 1.54
N TRP A 268 1.09 7.55 2.46
CA TRP A 268 -0.37 7.68 2.45
C TRP A 268 -0.82 9.04 1.93
N VAL A 269 -1.93 9.03 1.20
CA VAL A 269 -2.72 10.19 0.80
C VAL A 269 -4.01 10.16 1.60
N VAL A 270 -4.30 11.26 2.29
CA VAL A 270 -5.43 11.41 3.19
C VAL A 270 -5.85 12.88 3.22
N SER A 271 -7.14 13.14 3.45
CA SER A 271 -7.64 14.51 3.60
C SER A 271 -7.03 15.18 4.85
N ALA A 272 -6.85 16.50 4.79
CA ALA A 272 -6.34 17.26 5.94
C ALA A 272 -7.22 17.09 7.20
N ALA A 273 -8.55 17.05 7.02
CA ALA A 273 -9.50 16.86 8.12
C ALA A 273 -9.35 15.48 8.79
N THR A 274 -9.25 14.40 8.00
CA THR A 274 -9.09 13.05 8.57
C THR A 274 -7.72 12.85 9.17
N LEU A 275 -6.67 13.43 8.59
CA LEU A 275 -5.35 13.43 9.20
C LEU A 275 -5.36 14.14 10.56
N GLN A 276 -6.02 15.29 10.64
CA GLN A 276 -6.14 16.02 11.90
C GLN A 276 -6.92 15.21 12.95
N SER A 277 -8.07 14.63 12.59
CA SER A 277 -8.83 13.77 13.51
C SER A 277 -8.01 12.55 13.98
N ALA A 278 -7.21 11.94 13.10
CA ALA A 278 -6.33 10.82 13.47
C ALA A 278 -5.21 11.26 14.42
N ARG A 279 -4.64 12.46 14.23
CA ARG A 279 -3.65 13.05 15.15
C ARG A 279 -4.24 13.27 16.52
N ASP A 280 -5.40 13.93 16.59
CA ASP A 280 -6.05 14.25 17.87
C ASP A 280 -6.41 12.98 18.64
N ALA A 281 -6.95 11.97 17.96
CA ALA A 281 -7.28 10.68 18.57
C ALA A 281 -6.04 9.92 19.08
N LEU A 282 -4.91 10.00 18.37
CA LEU A 282 -3.67 9.35 18.80
C LEU A 282 -3.05 10.07 20.01
N VAL A 283 -3.05 11.41 20.01
CA VAL A 283 -2.60 12.22 21.16
C VAL A 283 -3.45 11.93 22.40
N GLU A 284 -4.78 11.90 22.26
CA GLU A 284 -5.68 11.58 23.36
C GLU A 284 -5.38 10.19 23.94
N ARG A 285 -5.14 9.18 23.09
CA ARG A 285 -4.77 7.83 23.54
C ARG A 285 -3.41 7.78 24.22
N ILE A 286 -2.44 8.56 23.77
CA ILE A 286 -1.14 8.70 24.42
C ILE A 286 -1.33 9.25 25.84
N ASP A 287 -2.15 10.29 25.99
CA ASP A 287 -2.45 10.91 27.28
C ASP A 287 -3.24 9.99 28.23
N GLN A 288 -4.21 9.22 27.70
CA GLN A 288 -4.97 8.23 28.48
C GLN A 288 -4.14 7.02 28.90
N SER A 289 -3.00 6.76 28.25
CA SER A 289 -2.11 5.62 28.54
C SER A 289 -1.12 5.91 29.68
N ARG A 290 -1.22 7.04 30.37
CA ARG A 290 -0.39 7.35 31.54
C ARG A 290 -0.65 6.34 32.69
N PRO A 291 0.37 5.98 33.49
CA PRO A 291 1.75 6.47 33.46
C PRO A 291 2.69 5.73 32.50
N ILE A 292 2.21 4.72 31.76
CA ILE A 292 3.07 3.84 30.94
C ILE A 292 3.37 4.46 29.57
N GLY A 293 2.39 5.07 28.92
CA GLY A 293 2.45 5.43 27.50
C GLY A 293 1.86 4.34 26.60
N LEU A 294 1.62 4.69 25.35
CA LEU A 294 0.94 3.84 24.37
C LEU A 294 1.94 2.89 23.69
N ASP A 295 1.73 1.57 23.78
CA ASP A 295 2.66 0.59 23.19
C ASP A 295 2.70 0.68 21.66
N VAL A 296 3.84 1.13 21.11
CA VAL A 296 4.01 1.36 19.66
C VAL A 296 3.84 0.07 18.86
N ALA A 297 4.14 -1.08 19.47
CA ALA A 297 3.96 -2.38 18.83
C ALA A 297 2.49 -2.70 18.51
N ARG A 298 1.54 -2.05 19.19
CA ARG A 298 0.09 -2.26 18.99
C ARG A 298 -0.52 -1.33 17.94
N LEU A 299 0.22 -0.33 17.46
CA LEU A 299 -0.29 0.60 16.46
C LEU A 299 -0.45 -0.08 15.11
N ASP A 300 -1.44 0.32 14.32
CA ASP A 300 -1.54 -0.09 12.92
C ASP A 300 -0.59 0.74 12.02
N GLU A 301 -0.55 0.46 10.71
CA GLU A 301 0.31 1.20 9.77
C GLU A 301 -0.02 2.70 9.69
N ARG A 302 -1.30 3.07 9.81
CA ARG A 302 -1.77 4.46 9.72
C ARG A 302 -1.41 5.21 10.99
N GLU A 303 -1.62 4.58 12.14
CA GLU A 303 -1.26 5.13 13.44
C GLU A 303 0.25 5.34 13.57
N ARG A 304 1.08 4.44 13.02
CA ARG A 304 2.54 4.63 12.96
C ARG A 304 2.94 5.80 12.04
N ALA A 305 2.27 5.94 10.90
CA ALA A 305 2.46 7.08 10.01
C ALA A 305 2.12 8.40 10.73
N VAL A 306 1.00 8.44 11.46
CA VAL A 306 0.60 9.60 12.29
C VAL A 306 1.60 9.83 13.43
N LEU A 307 2.05 8.79 14.13
CA LEU A 307 3.04 8.91 15.21
C LEU A 307 4.33 9.57 14.70
N THR A 308 4.81 9.18 13.52
CA THR A 308 5.99 9.78 12.88
C THR A 308 5.82 11.29 12.67
N LEU A 309 4.60 11.75 12.32
CA LEU A 309 4.32 13.19 12.23
C LEU A 309 4.30 13.86 13.59
N LEU A 310 3.74 13.20 14.62
CA LEU A 310 3.69 13.74 15.98
C LEU A 310 5.10 13.89 16.55
N GLU A 311 6.00 12.92 16.33
CA GLU A 311 7.41 13.01 16.74
C GLU A 311 8.12 14.19 16.06
N ARG A 312 7.97 14.33 14.74
CA ARG A 312 8.55 15.46 13.98
C ARG A 312 8.00 16.82 14.45
N GLY A 313 6.71 16.85 14.81
CA GLY A 313 6.03 18.02 15.35
C GLY A 313 6.22 18.23 16.85
N GLN A 314 7.06 17.43 17.52
CA GLN A 314 7.30 17.47 18.97
C GLN A 314 6.02 17.36 19.82
N ALA A 315 5.00 16.68 19.29
CA ALA A 315 3.72 16.42 19.96
C ALA A 315 3.66 15.02 20.60
N ALA A 316 4.65 14.17 20.34
CA ALA A 316 4.86 12.88 21.01
C ALA A 316 6.35 12.53 21.00
N GLU A 317 6.77 11.65 21.92
CA GLU A 317 8.13 11.11 22.01
C GLU A 317 8.06 9.58 22.17
N ILE A 318 9.07 8.83 21.73
CA ILE A 318 9.17 7.38 21.98
C ILE A 318 10.15 7.10 23.13
N ALA A 319 9.64 6.49 24.20
CA ALA A 319 10.42 6.07 25.36
C ALA A 319 10.28 4.54 25.56
N ALA A 320 11.37 3.80 25.37
CA ALA A 320 11.42 2.35 25.52
C ALA A 320 10.31 1.58 24.77
N GLY A 321 10.00 2.01 23.53
CA GLY A 321 8.96 1.40 22.69
C GLY A 321 7.52 1.80 23.04
N TYR A 322 7.34 2.84 23.85
CA TYR A 322 6.04 3.46 24.14
C TYR A 322 6.02 4.89 23.62
N ALA A 323 4.92 5.29 22.98
CA ALA A 323 4.65 6.68 22.65
C ALA A 323 4.13 7.41 23.90
N VAL A 324 4.77 8.53 24.23
CA VAL A 324 4.50 9.35 25.41
C VAL A 324 4.33 10.82 25.01
N ALA A 325 3.67 11.61 25.87
CA ALA A 325 3.50 13.04 25.65
C ALA A 325 4.84 13.79 25.78
N PRO A 326 4.98 14.99 25.18
CA PRO A 326 6.22 15.77 25.27
C PRO A 326 6.59 16.11 26.71
N GLY A 327 7.86 15.98 27.06
CA GLY A 327 8.35 16.23 28.42
C GLY A 327 7.81 15.26 29.48
N TRP A 328 7.27 14.11 29.05
CA TRP A 328 6.80 13.06 29.92
C TRP A 328 7.92 12.58 30.86
N ARG A 329 7.57 12.33 32.12
CA ARG A 329 8.49 11.84 33.15
C ARG A 329 8.16 10.40 33.50
N ASP A 330 9.19 9.58 33.58
CA ASP A 330 9.04 8.18 33.92
C ASP A 330 8.73 7.97 35.41
N GLU A 331 7.45 7.91 35.72
CA GLU A 331 6.98 7.63 37.08
C GLU A 331 7.19 6.17 37.49
N LEU A 332 7.40 5.25 36.53
CA LEU A 332 7.58 3.83 36.82
C LEU A 332 8.90 3.55 37.58
N ALA A 333 9.90 4.43 37.45
CA ALA A 333 11.12 4.35 38.25
C ALA A 333 10.84 4.36 39.77
N ARG A 334 9.77 5.04 40.19
CA ARG A 334 9.35 5.16 41.61
C ARG A 334 8.19 4.25 41.95
N HIS A 335 7.86 3.30 41.09
CA HIS A 335 6.74 2.40 41.30
C HIS A 335 6.95 1.55 42.58
N PRO A 336 5.91 1.29 43.41
CA PRO A 336 6.04 0.55 44.67
C PRO A 336 6.71 -0.82 44.52
N LEU A 337 6.48 -1.52 43.41
CA LEU A 337 7.18 -2.78 43.12
C LEU A 337 8.70 -2.61 43.01
N VAL A 338 9.18 -1.54 42.36
CA VAL A 338 10.63 -1.29 42.23
C VAL A 338 11.22 -1.08 43.61
N GLN A 339 10.61 -0.22 44.43
CA GLN A 339 11.03 0.04 45.80
C GLN A 339 11.05 -1.23 46.66
N LEU A 340 10.02 -2.08 46.54
CA LEU A 340 9.92 -3.35 47.25
C LEU A 340 11.05 -4.32 46.86
N LEU A 341 11.38 -4.40 45.56
CA LEU A 341 12.47 -5.24 45.06
C LEU A 341 13.85 -4.69 45.47
N GLU A 342 14.00 -3.36 45.57
CA GLU A 342 15.22 -2.71 46.05
C GLU A 342 15.46 -2.91 47.55
N GLN A 343 14.41 -2.98 48.37
CA GLN A 343 14.50 -3.30 49.80
C GLN A 343 14.88 -4.76 50.07
N HIS A 344 14.55 -5.66 49.15
CA HIS A 344 14.81 -7.09 49.26
C HIS A 344 15.60 -7.65 48.05
N PRO A 345 16.79 -7.13 47.74
CA PRO A 345 17.47 -7.37 46.46
C PRO A 345 17.88 -8.83 46.25
N PHE A 346 18.24 -9.54 47.34
CA PHE A 346 18.72 -10.92 47.27
C PHE A 346 17.66 -11.95 47.68
N SER A 347 16.51 -11.52 48.16
CA SER A 347 15.36 -12.39 48.50
C SER A 347 14.06 -11.71 48.09
N PRO A 348 13.87 -11.42 46.78
CA PRO A 348 12.76 -10.62 46.33
C PRO A 348 11.44 -11.32 46.66
N PRO A 349 10.44 -10.62 47.23
CA PRO A 349 9.11 -11.18 47.37
C PRO A 349 8.56 -11.51 45.98
N ALA A 350 7.75 -12.55 45.88
CA ALA A 350 6.96 -12.74 44.66
C ALA A 350 6.12 -11.46 44.49
N PRO A 351 6.11 -10.81 43.31
CA PRO A 351 5.12 -9.77 43.08
C PRO A 351 3.76 -10.42 43.38
N ALA A 352 2.91 -9.73 44.14
CA ALA A 352 1.54 -10.16 44.31
C ALA A 352 0.90 -10.12 42.91
N THR A 353 1.03 -11.21 42.15
CA THR A 353 0.63 -11.32 40.74
C THR A 353 -0.87 -11.10 40.57
N ALA A 354 -1.64 -11.09 41.66
CA ALA A 354 -3.06 -10.79 41.71
C ALA A 354 -3.40 -9.29 41.66
N GLU A 355 -2.48 -8.37 41.98
CA GLU A 355 -2.79 -6.93 42.11
C GLU A 355 -2.10 -6.01 41.08
N LEU A 356 -1.20 -6.55 40.25
CA LEU A 356 -0.46 -5.75 39.25
C LEU A 356 -0.93 -6.03 37.82
N PRO A 357 -1.40 -5.00 37.08
CA PRO A 357 -1.72 -5.14 35.67
C PRO A 357 -0.51 -5.67 34.86
N PRO A 358 -0.67 -6.71 34.01
CA PRO A 358 0.43 -7.28 33.23
C PRO A 358 1.18 -6.27 32.34
N GLU A 359 0.51 -5.19 31.94
CA GLU A 359 1.09 -4.10 31.17
C GLU A 359 2.09 -3.25 31.96
N VAL A 360 1.83 -2.98 33.24
CA VAL A 360 2.76 -2.26 34.13
C VAL A 360 4.04 -3.08 34.28
N LEU A 361 3.90 -4.38 34.51
CA LEU A 361 5.04 -5.29 34.67
C LEU A 361 5.88 -5.37 33.38
N ARG A 362 5.23 -5.50 32.21
CA ARG A 362 5.93 -5.47 30.92
C ARG A 362 6.66 -4.14 30.72
N ALA A 363 6.06 -3.02 31.09
CA ALA A 363 6.68 -1.70 30.98
C ALA A 363 7.90 -1.57 31.89
N LEU A 364 7.80 -2.00 33.16
CA LEU A 364 8.91 -2.03 34.11
C LEU A 364 10.10 -2.86 33.60
N VAL A 365 9.82 -4.00 32.96
CA VAL A 365 10.84 -4.87 32.38
C VAL A 365 11.45 -4.25 31.12
N ARG A 366 10.62 -3.74 30.21
CA ARG A 366 11.07 -3.15 28.94
C ARG A 366 11.91 -1.88 29.18
N ARG A 367 11.61 -1.12 30.24
CA ARG A 367 12.38 0.05 30.69
C ARG A 367 13.62 -0.29 31.51
N GLY A 368 13.79 -1.56 31.88
CA GLY A 368 14.96 -2.04 32.60
C GLY A 368 14.95 -1.78 34.10
N TYR A 369 13.87 -1.29 34.71
CA TYR A 369 13.78 -1.15 36.17
C TYR A 369 13.66 -2.50 36.89
N VAL A 370 13.06 -3.48 36.20
CA VAL A 370 12.88 -4.84 36.70
C VAL A 370 13.49 -5.83 35.72
N ILE A 371 14.21 -6.82 36.23
CA ILE A 371 14.79 -7.91 35.45
C ILE A 371 14.09 -9.20 35.83
N VAL A 372 13.74 -10.02 34.85
CA VAL A 372 13.09 -11.32 35.08
C VAL A 372 14.06 -12.44 34.77
N LYS A 373 14.24 -13.37 35.70
CA LYS A 373 15.03 -14.59 35.51
C LYS A 373 14.32 -15.75 36.18
N ASP A 374 14.05 -16.82 35.43
CA ASP A 374 13.37 -18.03 35.90
C ASP A 374 12.04 -17.75 36.65
N GLY A 375 11.28 -16.76 36.16
CA GLY A 375 10.02 -16.33 36.77
C GLY A 375 10.17 -15.47 38.04
N ILE A 376 11.40 -15.14 38.43
CA ILE A 376 11.71 -14.26 39.56
C ILE A 376 12.02 -12.86 39.05
N TYR A 377 11.47 -11.87 39.74
CA TYR A 377 11.63 -10.45 39.43
C TYR A 377 12.68 -9.87 40.38
N PHE A 378 13.68 -9.20 39.82
CA PHE A 378 14.72 -8.50 40.55
C PHE A 378 14.71 -7.02 40.18
N ALA A 379 15.08 -6.14 41.12
CA ALA A 379 15.38 -4.75 40.78
C ALA A 379 16.64 -4.69 39.90
N ALA A 380 16.71 -3.73 38.98
CA ALA A 380 17.87 -3.57 38.09
C ALA A 380 19.20 -3.45 38.85
N MET A 381 19.18 -2.75 39.99
CA MET A 381 20.34 -2.54 40.86
C MET A 381 20.93 -3.84 41.43
N VAL A 382 20.21 -4.97 41.38
CA VAL A 382 20.67 -6.24 41.94
C VAL A 382 22.01 -6.65 41.34
N ARG A 383 22.25 -6.33 40.06
CA ARG A 383 23.51 -6.62 39.36
C ARG A 383 24.69 -5.98 40.08
N THR A 384 24.61 -4.66 40.28
CA THR A 384 25.67 -3.87 40.90
C THR A 384 25.84 -4.23 42.37
N SER A 385 24.74 -4.35 43.11
CA SER A 385 24.77 -4.68 44.55
C SER A 385 25.32 -6.09 44.80
N ALA A 386 24.92 -7.10 44.00
CA ALA A 386 25.47 -8.44 44.11
C ALA A 386 26.94 -8.48 43.68
N ALA A 387 27.31 -7.81 42.59
CA ALA A 387 28.68 -7.74 42.11
C ALA A 387 29.63 -7.19 43.18
N ALA A 388 29.27 -6.08 43.85
CA ALA A 388 30.10 -5.48 44.89
C ALA A 388 30.42 -6.46 46.04
N ILE A 389 29.41 -7.21 46.51
CA ILE A 389 29.58 -8.21 47.57
C ILE A 389 30.44 -9.39 47.07
N LEU A 390 30.24 -9.84 45.84
CA LEU A 390 30.98 -10.96 45.27
C LEU A 390 32.42 -10.60 44.91
N VAL A 391 32.70 -9.34 44.56
CA VAL A 391 34.07 -8.81 44.41
C VAL A 391 34.79 -8.88 45.74
N GLU A 392 34.15 -8.44 46.83
CA GLU A 392 34.72 -8.52 48.18
C GLU A 392 35.00 -9.98 48.56
N LEU A 393 34.04 -10.88 48.31
CA LEU A 393 34.20 -12.32 48.55
C LEU A 393 35.36 -12.93 47.76
N SER A 394 35.65 -12.40 46.57
CA SER A 394 36.70 -12.91 45.68
C SER A 394 38.09 -12.37 46.02
N ARG A 395 38.23 -11.41 46.95
CA ARG A 395 39.54 -10.88 47.33
C ARG A 395 40.40 -11.97 47.95
N GLY A 396 41.60 -12.15 47.39
CA GLY A 396 42.55 -13.18 47.82
C GLY A 396 42.19 -14.61 47.40
N ARG A 397 41.19 -14.80 46.53
CA ARG A 397 40.74 -16.12 46.03
C ARG A 397 40.86 -16.20 44.50
N PRO A 398 42.02 -16.58 43.94
CA PRO A 398 42.23 -16.62 42.49
C PRO A 398 41.34 -17.65 41.77
N GLU A 399 40.90 -18.71 42.45
CA GLU A 399 39.97 -19.72 41.94
C GLU A 399 38.52 -19.25 41.88
N GLY A 400 38.16 -18.18 42.61
CA GLY A 400 36.80 -17.64 42.70
C GLY A 400 36.04 -18.11 43.94
N PHE A 401 34.71 -18.21 43.84
CA PHE A 401 33.81 -18.65 44.93
C PHE A 401 32.83 -19.72 44.46
N THR A 402 32.40 -20.57 45.39
CA THR A 402 31.36 -21.59 45.16
C THR A 402 29.95 -21.01 45.33
N LEU A 403 28.93 -21.74 44.86
CA LEU A 403 27.53 -21.37 45.09
C LEU A 403 27.18 -21.24 46.59
N SER A 404 27.76 -22.11 47.43
CA SER A 404 27.49 -22.08 48.88
C SER A 404 28.01 -20.80 49.52
N GLU A 405 29.22 -20.39 49.14
CA GLU A 405 29.86 -19.16 49.64
C GLU A 405 29.16 -17.91 49.13
N ALA A 406 28.79 -17.86 47.85
CA ALA A 406 27.99 -16.77 47.29
C ALA A 406 26.65 -16.62 48.02
N ARG A 407 25.97 -17.74 48.27
CA ARG A 407 24.70 -17.75 49.01
C ARG A 407 24.86 -17.20 50.43
N GLN A 408 25.93 -17.58 51.11
CA GLN A 408 26.23 -17.10 52.47
C GLN A 408 26.57 -15.61 52.47
N ALA A 409 27.41 -15.15 51.54
CA ALA A 409 27.81 -13.76 51.40
C ALA A 409 26.64 -12.83 51.04
N LEU A 410 25.74 -13.29 50.17
CA LEU A 410 24.52 -12.55 49.77
C LEU A 410 23.38 -12.68 50.79
N GLY A 411 23.55 -13.46 51.86
CA GLY A 411 22.53 -13.64 52.91
C GLY A 411 21.21 -14.24 52.40
N THR A 412 21.28 -15.17 51.44
CA THR A 412 20.09 -15.65 50.72
C THR A 412 19.98 -17.19 50.67
N THR A 413 18.99 -17.71 49.95
CA THR A 413 18.76 -19.15 49.75
C THR A 413 19.16 -19.58 48.32
N ARG A 414 19.28 -20.89 48.09
CA ARG A 414 19.59 -21.43 46.75
C ARG A 414 18.56 -21.02 45.70
N LYS A 415 17.29 -20.87 46.11
CA LYS A 415 16.18 -20.42 45.26
C LYS A 415 16.47 -19.08 44.58
N TRP A 416 17.08 -18.14 45.30
CA TRP A 416 17.37 -16.80 44.79
C TRP A 416 18.80 -16.65 44.26
N ALA A 417 19.77 -17.32 44.90
CA ALA A 417 21.19 -17.25 44.51
C ALA A 417 21.44 -17.83 43.11
N VAL A 418 20.78 -18.95 42.74
CA VAL A 418 21.03 -19.59 41.44
C VAL A 418 20.61 -18.68 40.27
N PRO A 419 19.36 -18.18 40.21
CA PRO A 419 18.94 -17.25 39.16
C PRO A 419 19.76 -15.95 39.15
N LEU A 420 20.08 -15.40 40.32
CA LEU A 420 20.89 -14.19 40.42
C LEU A 420 22.30 -14.39 39.84
N LEU A 421 22.98 -15.48 40.19
CA LEU A 421 24.30 -15.78 39.64
C LEU A 421 24.25 -16.04 38.13
N GLN A 422 23.20 -16.70 37.62
CA GLN A 422 23.02 -16.84 36.17
C GLN A 422 22.84 -15.50 35.47
N LEU A 423 22.11 -14.57 36.09
CA LEU A 423 21.93 -13.20 35.58
C LEU A 423 23.27 -12.42 35.56
N LEU A 424 24.14 -12.63 36.55
CA LEU A 424 25.51 -12.10 36.54
C LEU A 424 26.40 -12.77 35.49
N ASP A 425 26.23 -14.08 35.29
CA ASP A 425 26.94 -14.85 34.26
C ASP A 425 26.56 -14.34 32.85
N GLU A 426 25.27 -14.10 32.59
CA GLU A 426 24.73 -13.57 31.32
C GLU A 426 25.15 -12.13 31.04
N SER A 427 25.26 -11.30 32.08
CA SER A 427 25.79 -9.94 31.97
C SER A 427 27.32 -9.89 31.89
N GLY A 428 28.00 -11.03 32.01
CA GLY A 428 29.46 -11.14 31.94
C GLY A 428 30.19 -10.59 33.17
N ILE A 429 29.46 -10.31 34.25
CA ILE A 429 30.01 -9.86 35.54
C ILE A 429 30.73 -11.02 36.23
N THR A 430 30.16 -12.22 36.16
CA THR A 430 30.79 -13.46 36.65
C THR A 430 31.01 -14.44 35.50
N VAL A 431 31.98 -15.33 35.67
CA VAL A 431 32.21 -16.45 34.74
C VAL A 431 32.25 -17.74 35.55
N ARG A 432 31.44 -18.71 35.13
CA ARG A 432 31.36 -20.02 35.79
C ARG A 432 32.38 -21.00 35.21
N HIS A 433 33.20 -21.56 36.09
CA HIS A 433 34.16 -22.63 35.81
C HIS A 433 33.86 -23.84 36.72
N GLY A 434 33.01 -24.75 36.25
CA GLY A 434 32.56 -25.90 37.04
C GLY A 434 31.75 -25.48 38.27
N ASP A 435 32.30 -25.78 39.45
CA ASP A 435 31.70 -25.46 40.76
C ASP A 435 32.06 -24.06 41.27
N TYR A 436 33.04 -23.40 40.63
CA TYR A 436 33.52 -22.07 41.00
C TYR A 436 33.03 -21.00 40.02
N ARG A 437 32.92 -19.77 40.52
CA ARG A 437 32.67 -18.55 39.73
C ARG A 437 33.72 -17.50 40.05
N GLN A 438 34.22 -16.84 39.01
CA GLN A 438 35.15 -15.73 39.12
C GLN A 438 34.46 -14.43 38.74
N VAL A 439 34.67 -13.36 39.52
CA VAL A 439 34.24 -12.02 39.11
C VAL A 439 35.20 -11.47 38.08
N ARG A 440 34.68 -10.98 36.97
CA ARG A 440 35.49 -10.35 35.94
C ARG A 440 35.81 -8.91 36.35
N PRO A 441 37.05 -8.42 36.19
CA PRO A 441 37.33 -7.00 36.35
C PRO A 441 36.49 -6.17 35.36
N PRO A 442 35.99 -4.98 35.75
CA PRO A 442 35.16 -4.16 34.88
C PRO A 442 35.90 -3.86 33.58
N ARG A 443 35.24 -4.03 32.43
CA ARG A 443 35.78 -3.63 31.13
C ARG A 443 35.87 -2.11 31.09
N ARG A 444 37.03 -1.55 30.69
CA ARG A 444 37.14 -0.12 30.36
C ARG A 444 36.15 0.20 29.23
N GLY A 445 35.04 0.86 29.54
CA GLY A 445 34.02 1.25 28.56
C GLY A 445 32.64 1.50 29.15
N ASP A 446 32.27 0.82 30.24
CA ASP A 446 30.96 0.99 30.88
C ASP A 446 31.09 1.91 32.12
N GLY A 447 31.01 3.22 31.89
CA GLY A 447 30.71 4.25 32.89
C GLY A 447 29.28 4.77 32.70
N PRO A 448 28.71 5.46 33.71
CA PRO A 448 27.26 5.66 33.89
C PRO A 448 26.53 6.30 32.71
#